data_AF-A0A2D2D054-F1
#
_entry.id   AF-A0A2D2D054-F1
#
_cell.length_a   1.000
_cell.length_b   1.000
_cell.length_c   1.000
_cell.angle_alpha   90.00
_cell.angle_beta   90.00
_cell.angle_gamma   90.00
#
_symmetry.space_group_name_H-M   'P 1'
#
loop_
_entity.id
_entity.type
_entity.pdbx_description
1 polymer ?
#
loop_
_entity_poly.entity_id
_entity_poly.type
_entity_poly.pdbx_seq_one_letter_code
_entity_poly.pdbx_strand_id
1 'polypeptide(L)'
;MKLISPRLARTARAVLALALATAPSLAAQDHPLPAPQQGASVAGPRSESLRRRLSKYESRKIRHACAAHAGERGLAGAERDAFIAGCYVGRLGHRGERQRCRVEAAAKGVDKSALRDFVRDCVKERTRE
;
A
#
# COMPACT_ATOMS: atom_id res chain seq x y z
N MET A 1 23.60 24.20 33.67
CA MET A 1 23.26 22.96 34.41
C MET A 1 22.25 22.21 33.55
N LYS A 2 22.60 21.09 32.88
CA LYS A 2 22.49 19.70 33.38
C LYS A 2 21.10 19.46 34.02
N LEU A 3 20.27 18.48 33.66
CA LEU A 3 20.45 17.23 32.92
C LEU A 3 19.10 16.45 33.00
N ILE A 4 18.95 15.42 32.15
CA ILE A 4 18.23 14.14 32.41
C ILE A 4 16.71 14.09 32.15
N SER A 5 16.37 13.41 31.04
CA SER A 5 15.17 12.59 30.89
C SER A 5 15.19 11.37 31.82
N PRO A 6 14.07 10.91 32.36
CA PRO A 6 13.92 9.53 32.81
C PRO A 6 13.05 8.71 31.85
N ARG A 7 13.55 7.52 31.53
CA ARG A 7 12.88 6.44 30.83
C ARG A 7 11.96 5.65 31.79
N LEU A 8 11.20 4.71 31.21
CA LEU A 8 10.68 3.45 31.80
C LEU A 8 9.41 3.50 32.68
N ALA A 9 8.32 2.96 32.12
CA ALA A 9 7.41 2.01 32.79
C ALA A 9 6.79 1.14 31.67
N ARG A 10 7.31 -0.03 31.30
CA ARG A 10 7.19 -1.35 31.97
C ARG A 10 5.78 -1.61 32.52
N THR A 11 4.89 -2.15 31.69
CA THR A 11 3.75 -2.95 32.15
C THR A 11 3.89 -4.35 31.58
N ALA A 12 4.26 -5.27 32.47
CA ALA A 12 4.32 -6.70 32.26
C ALA A 12 2.90 -7.28 32.16
N ARG A 13 2.69 -8.22 31.25
CA ARG A 13 1.63 -9.22 31.37
C ARG A 13 2.24 -10.58 31.09
N ALA A 14 2.60 -11.25 32.17
CA ALA A 14 2.90 -12.67 32.19
C ALA A 14 1.60 -13.44 32.00
N VAL A 15 1.54 -14.32 31.00
CA VAL A 15 0.58 -15.43 30.99
C VAL A 15 1.41 -16.70 30.92
N LEU A 16 1.44 -17.35 32.07
CA LEU A 16 2.01 -18.65 32.36
C LEU A 16 1.18 -19.71 31.61
N ALA A 17 1.78 -20.45 30.69
CA ALA A 17 1.17 -21.68 30.16
C ALA A 17 2.13 -22.84 30.42
N LEU A 18 1.60 -23.77 31.20
CA LEU A 18 2.24 -24.92 31.83
C LEU A 18 2.72 -25.95 30.81
N ALA A 19 3.84 -26.58 31.15
CA ALA A 19 4.51 -27.63 30.40
C ALA A 19 3.70 -28.93 30.29
N LEU A 20 3.85 -29.64 29.17
CA LEU A 20 3.91 -31.10 29.16
C LEU A 20 5.17 -31.55 28.45
N ALA A 21 5.93 -32.35 29.18
CA ALA A 21 7.18 -32.95 28.79
C ALA A 21 6.95 -34.23 27.98
N THR A 22 7.73 -34.41 26.90
CA THR A 22 8.11 -35.71 26.36
C THR A 22 9.57 -35.64 25.94
N ALA A 23 10.37 -36.56 26.45
CA ALA A 23 11.83 -36.58 26.44
C ALA A 23 12.41 -37.28 25.18
N PRO A 24 13.70 -37.68 25.12
CA PRO A 24 14.70 -37.16 24.19
C PRO A 24 15.12 -38.17 23.10
N SER A 25 15.74 -37.70 22.02
CA SER A 25 16.58 -38.56 21.17
C SER A 25 17.87 -37.84 20.80
N LEU A 26 18.98 -38.35 21.34
CA LEU A 26 20.33 -38.06 20.87
C LEU A 26 20.48 -38.59 19.44
N ALA A 27 20.89 -37.72 18.51
CA ALA A 27 21.69 -38.12 17.36
C ALA A 27 22.56 -36.93 16.96
N ALA A 28 23.85 -37.07 17.19
CA ALA A 28 24.90 -36.15 16.76
C ALA A 28 24.85 -35.97 15.24
N GLN A 29 24.91 -34.72 14.75
CA GLN A 29 25.48 -34.41 13.44
C GLN A 29 26.13 -33.01 13.42
N ASP A 30 27.33 -33.03 12.86
CA ASP A 30 28.28 -31.99 12.44
C ASP A 30 27.75 -30.58 12.11
N HIS A 31 28.60 -29.59 12.45
CA HIS A 31 28.53 -28.18 12.08
C HIS A 31 28.50 -27.93 10.55
N PRO A 32 27.89 -26.81 10.08
CA PRO A 32 28.65 -25.56 9.96
C PRO A 32 27.90 -24.30 10.42
N LEU A 33 28.66 -23.32 10.92
CA LEU A 33 28.20 -21.95 11.20
C LEU A 33 27.56 -21.30 9.96
N PRO A 34 26.41 -20.62 10.10
CA PRO A 34 26.01 -19.56 9.17
C PRO A 34 26.36 -18.17 9.71
N ALA A 35 26.96 -17.37 8.82
CA ALA A 35 27.33 -15.96 8.98
C ALA A 35 26.14 -15.04 9.33
N PRO A 36 26.39 -13.84 9.88
CA PRO A 36 25.33 -12.88 10.20
C PRO A 36 24.80 -12.20 8.92
N GLN A 37 23.66 -12.65 8.40
CA GLN A 37 22.93 -11.89 7.38
C GLN A 37 22.11 -10.77 8.03
N GLN A 38 22.74 -9.60 8.00
CA GLN A 38 22.20 -8.29 7.66
C GLN A 38 20.66 -8.18 7.58
N GLY A 39 20.13 -7.24 8.37
CA GLY A 39 18.72 -6.96 8.53
C GLY A 39 17.95 -6.83 7.22
N ALA A 40 16.94 -7.68 7.08
CA ALA A 40 15.85 -7.49 6.14
C ALA A 40 15.02 -6.26 6.56
N SER A 41 15.44 -5.09 6.12
CA SER A 41 14.52 -3.99 5.86
C SER A 41 14.20 -4.01 4.38
N VAL A 42 13.07 -4.59 3.97
CA VAL A 42 12.43 -4.17 2.71
C VAL A 42 10.91 -4.21 2.87
N ALA A 43 10.33 -3.05 2.59
CA ALA A 43 8.92 -2.72 2.56
C ALA A 43 8.01 -3.83 1.97
N GLY A 44 6.83 -3.98 2.56
CA GLY A 44 5.90 -5.05 2.26
C GLY A 44 5.36 -5.11 0.81
N PRO A 45 4.76 -6.24 0.41
CA PRO A 45 4.36 -6.59 -0.97
C PRO A 45 3.18 -5.79 -1.56
N ARG A 46 2.70 -4.74 -0.87
CA ARG A 46 1.49 -4.01 -1.27
C ARG A 46 1.70 -3.10 -2.49
N SER A 47 2.91 -2.57 -2.69
CA SER A 47 3.22 -1.67 -3.80
C SER A 47 3.56 -2.42 -5.09
N GLU A 48 4.07 -3.65 -5.00
CA GLU A 48 4.44 -4.46 -6.15
C GLU A 48 3.21 -5.13 -6.82
N SER A 49 2.24 -5.56 -6.00
CA SER A 49 0.97 -6.13 -6.50
C SER A 49 0.11 -5.14 -7.29
N LEU A 50 0.16 -3.84 -6.95
CA LEU A 50 -0.47 -2.77 -7.72
C LEU A 50 0.25 -2.47 -9.05
N ARG A 51 1.58 -2.66 -9.11
CA ARG A 51 2.38 -2.53 -10.34
C ARG A 51 2.22 -3.74 -11.27
N ARG A 52 2.01 -4.94 -10.74
CA ARG A 52 1.86 -6.20 -11.51
C ARG A 52 0.61 -6.27 -12.41
N ARG A 53 -0.29 -5.28 -12.41
CA ARG A 53 -1.51 -5.24 -13.25
C ARG A 53 -1.58 -4.09 -14.26
N LEU A 54 -0.50 -3.34 -14.45
CA LEU A 54 -0.47 -2.21 -15.38
C LEU A 54 0.63 -2.38 -16.42
N SER A 55 0.20 -2.34 -17.69
CA SER A 55 1.13 -2.23 -18.82
C SER A 55 2.04 -1.00 -18.67
N LYS A 56 3.26 -1.09 -19.21
CA LYS A 56 4.19 0.04 -19.35
C LYS A 56 3.53 1.24 -20.04
N TYR A 57 2.70 0.97 -21.06
CA TYR A 57 1.96 1.99 -21.80
C TYR A 57 0.93 2.69 -20.91
N GLU A 58 0.11 1.94 -20.21
CA GLU A 58 -0.91 2.48 -19.32
C GLU A 58 -0.31 3.28 -18.16
N SER A 59 0.79 2.79 -17.58
CA SER A 59 1.53 3.52 -16.54
C SER A 59 2.06 4.87 -17.06
N ARG A 60 2.58 4.90 -18.29
CA ARG A 60 3.02 6.14 -18.95
C ARG A 60 1.83 7.08 -19.19
N LYS A 61 0.71 6.57 -19.70
CA LYS A 61 -0.51 7.35 -19.96
C LYS A 61 -1.04 8.01 -18.69
N ILE A 62 -1.08 7.28 -17.57
CA ILE A 62 -1.51 7.83 -16.28
C ILE A 62 -0.57 8.96 -15.82
N ARG A 63 0.74 8.74 -15.86
CA ARG A 63 1.72 9.77 -15.49
C ARG A 63 1.61 11.01 -16.36
N HIS A 64 1.41 10.84 -17.68
CA HIS A 64 1.20 11.97 -18.59
C HIS A 64 -0.05 12.77 -18.24
N ALA A 65 -1.16 12.10 -17.95
CA ALA A 65 -2.39 12.78 -17.53
C ALA A 65 -2.20 13.53 -16.19
N CYS A 66 -1.51 12.92 -15.22
CA CYS A 66 -1.18 13.59 -13.97
C CYS A 66 -0.26 14.80 -14.16
N ALA A 67 0.72 14.71 -15.07
CA ALA A 67 1.61 15.82 -15.39
C ALA A 67 0.87 16.96 -16.10
N ALA A 68 -0.09 16.66 -16.97
CA ALA A 68 -0.95 17.67 -17.61
C ALA A 68 -1.77 18.43 -16.55
N HIS A 69 -2.40 17.73 -15.60
CA HIS A 69 -3.12 18.37 -14.50
C HIS A 69 -2.23 19.19 -13.57
N ALA A 70 -0.97 18.76 -13.37
CA ALA A 70 0.00 19.57 -12.62
C ALA A 70 0.32 20.87 -13.38
N GLY A 71 0.44 20.80 -14.71
CA GLY A 71 0.66 21.96 -15.58
C GLY A 71 -0.55 22.91 -15.61
N GLU A 72 -1.78 22.40 -15.67
CA GLU A 72 -3.01 23.19 -15.56
C GLU A 72 -3.09 23.97 -14.24
N ARG A 73 -2.44 23.46 -13.19
CA ARG A 73 -2.34 24.09 -11.86
C ARG A 73 -1.14 25.01 -11.69
N GLY A 74 -0.28 25.13 -12.71
CA GLY A 74 0.93 25.94 -12.63
C GLY A 74 2.00 25.38 -11.68
N LEU A 75 1.95 24.10 -11.32
CA LEU A 75 2.91 23.49 -10.39
C LEU A 75 4.26 23.28 -11.07
N ALA A 76 5.36 23.56 -10.36
CA ALA A 76 6.72 23.39 -10.85
C ALA A 76 7.63 22.71 -9.80
N GLY A 77 8.79 22.22 -10.26
CA GLY A 77 9.81 21.62 -9.39
C GLY A 77 9.29 20.49 -8.51
N ALA A 78 9.71 20.49 -7.23
CA ALA A 78 9.37 19.45 -6.28
C ALA A 78 7.86 19.32 -5.99
N GLU A 79 7.12 20.43 -6.05
CA GLU A 79 5.67 20.44 -5.82
C GLU A 79 4.94 19.69 -6.94
N ARG A 80 5.37 19.90 -8.19
CA ARG A 80 4.85 19.15 -9.34
C ARG A 80 5.10 17.65 -9.20
N ASP A 81 6.29 17.26 -8.77
CA ASP A 81 6.63 15.84 -8.61
C ASP A 81 5.82 15.18 -7.50
N ALA A 82 5.65 15.87 -6.36
CA ALA A 82 4.80 15.41 -5.27
C ALA A 82 3.33 15.25 -5.71
N PHE A 83 2.81 16.22 -6.47
CA PHE A 83 1.46 16.15 -7.04
C PHE A 83 1.31 14.96 -8.00
N ILE A 84 2.26 14.77 -8.91
CA ILE A 84 2.23 13.66 -9.88
C ILE A 84 2.26 12.31 -9.14
N ALA A 85 3.10 12.18 -8.11
CA ALA A 85 3.18 10.97 -7.29
C ALA A 85 1.84 10.68 -6.59
N GLY A 86 1.26 11.67 -5.93
CA GLY A 86 -0.05 11.55 -5.28
C GLY A 86 -1.17 11.22 -6.28
N CYS A 87 -1.22 11.93 -7.41
CA CYS A 87 -2.18 11.68 -8.49
C CYS A 87 -2.06 10.26 -9.04
N TYR A 88 -0.84 9.78 -9.27
CA TYR A 88 -0.59 8.44 -9.77
C TYR A 88 -1.10 7.39 -8.79
N VAL A 89 -0.69 7.47 -7.52
CA VAL A 89 -1.10 6.52 -6.46
C VAL A 89 -2.61 6.52 -6.26
N GLY A 90 -3.25 7.68 -6.18
CA GLY A 90 -4.71 7.78 -6.05
C GLY A 90 -5.43 7.16 -7.25
N ARG A 91 -4.93 7.39 -8.47
CA ARG A 91 -5.54 6.81 -9.68
C ARG A 91 -5.36 5.28 -9.74
N LEU A 92 -4.28 4.74 -9.16
CA LEU A 92 -4.07 3.31 -9.02
C LEU A 92 -4.98 2.69 -7.94
N GLY A 93 -5.05 3.31 -6.76
CA GLY A 93 -5.80 2.81 -5.61
C GLY A 93 -7.29 2.64 -5.91
N HIS A 94 -7.87 3.56 -6.69
CA HIS A 94 -9.30 3.50 -7.02
C HIS A 94 -9.60 2.76 -8.34
N ARG A 95 -8.62 2.14 -9.00
CA ARG A 95 -8.84 1.52 -10.32
C ARG A 95 -9.81 0.34 -10.26
N GLY A 96 -9.65 -0.54 -9.26
CA GLY A 96 -10.53 -1.69 -9.05
C GLY A 96 -11.97 -1.26 -8.85
N GLU A 97 -12.18 -0.30 -7.95
CA GLU A 97 -13.51 0.24 -7.66
C GLU A 97 -14.11 0.98 -8.85
N ARG A 98 -13.33 1.79 -9.59
CA ARG A 98 -13.82 2.41 -10.84
C ARG A 98 -14.32 1.38 -11.84
N GLN A 99 -13.66 0.22 -11.93
CA GLN A 99 -14.10 -0.83 -12.84
C GLN A 99 -15.39 -1.50 -12.35
N ARG A 100 -15.50 -1.79 -11.06
CA ARG A 100 -16.74 -2.32 -10.44
C ARG A 100 -17.91 -1.36 -10.64
N CYS A 101 -17.70 -0.07 -10.36
CA CYS A 101 -18.70 0.97 -10.58
C CYS A 101 -19.13 1.08 -12.05
N ARG A 102 -18.26 0.84 -13.04
CA ARG A 102 -18.66 0.82 -14.45
C ARG A 102 -19.53 -0.39 -14.79
N VAL A 103 -19.20 -1.56 -14.24
CA VAL A 103 -20.01 -2.78 -14.41
C VAL A 103 -21.39 -2.58 -13.78
N GLU A 104 -21.46 -1.99 -12.60
CA GLU A 104 -22.74 -1.66 -11.94
C GLU A 104 -23.53 -0.61 -12.73
N ALA A 105 -22.87 0.42 -13.26
CA ALA A 105 -23.51 1.41 -14.10
C ALA A 105 -24.13 0.77 -15.35
N ALA A 106 -23.40 -0.15 -16.00
CA ALA A 106 -23.90 -0.88 -17.15
C ALA A 106 -25.08 -1.79 -16.78
N ALA A 107 -25.01 -2.49 -15.65
CA ALA A 107 -26.11 -3.32 -15.13
C ALA A 107 -27.36 -2.50 -14.79
N LYS A 108 -27.18 -1.25 -14.36
CA LYS A 108 -28.26 -0.28 -14.08
C LYS A 108 -28.76 0.47 -15.32
N GLY A 109 -28.18 0.23 -16.50
CA GLY A 109 -28.54 0.94 -17.72
C GLY A 109 -28.21 2.43 -17.70
N VAL A 110 -27.19 2.85 -16.94
CA VAL A 110 -26.78 4.26 -16.86
C VAL A 110 -26.27 4.74 -18.22
N ASP A 111 -26.84 5.84 -18.71
CA ASP A 111 -26.44 6.46 -19.97
C ASP A 111 -24.97 6.88 -19.99
N LYS A 112 -24.38 6.88 -21.19
CA LYS A 112 -22.97 7.28 -21.40
C LYS A 112 -22.67 8.68 -20.90
N SER A 113 -23.63 9.61 -20.99
CA SER A 113 -23.51 10.98 -20.48
C SER A 113 -23.42 11.02 -18.95
N ALA A 114 -24.22 10.20 -18.25
CA ALA A 114 -24.27 10.13 -16.79
C ALA A 114 -23.21 9.19 -16.18
N LEU A 115 -22.62 8.29 -16.99
CA LEU A 115 -21.64 7.29 -16.55
C LEU A 115 -20.46 7.90 -15.78
N ARG A 116 -19.99 9.07 -16.21
CA ARG A 116 -18.81 9.73 -15.64
C ARG A 116 -19.06 10.18 -14.20
N ASP A 117 -20.24 10.74 -13.94
CA ASP A 117 -20.69 11.18 -12.62
C ASP A 117 -21.08 10.00 -11.74
N PHE A 118 -21.81 9.02 -12.29
CA PHE A 118 -22.15 7.79 -11.56
C PHE A 118 -20.88 7.09 -11.03
N VAL A 119 -19.88 6.88 -11.89
CA VAL A 119 -18.62 6.25 -11.47
C VAL A 119 -17.86 7.10 -10.47
N ARG A 120 -17.94 8.44 -10.55
CA ARG A 120 -17.31 9.33 -9.57
C ARG A 120 -17.94 9.13 -8.20
N ASP A 121 -19.26 9.16 -8.12
CA ASP A 121 -19.96 9.14 -6.84
C ASP A 121 -19.96 7.72 -6.24
N CYS A 122 -20.11 6.67 -7.05
CA CYS A 122 -19.92 5.28 -6.62
C CYS A 122 -18.53 5.03 -5.98
N VAL A 123 -17.46 5.57 -6.57
CA VAL A 123 -16.11 5.43 -5.99
C VAL A 123 -15.97 6.22 -4.69
N LYS A 124 -16.58 7.42 -4.60
CA LYS A 124 -16.55 8.20 -3.36
C LYS A 124 -17.22 7.45 -2.21
N GLU A 125 -18.41 6.91 -2.44
CA GLU A 125 -19.14 6.17 -1.39
C GLU A 125 -18.33 4.97 -0.91
N ARG A 126 -17.82 4.15 -1.83
CA ARG A 126 -17.01 2.95 -1.48
C ARG A 126 -15.66 3.19 -0.85
N THR A 127 -15.15 4.43 -0.91
CA THR A 127 -13.85 4.78 -0.32
C THR A 127 -14.00 5.52 1.00
N ARG A 128 -15.25 5.83 1.40
CA ARG A 128 -15.60 6.42 2.70
C ARG A 128 -15.96 5.36 3.75
N GLU A 129 -16.40 4.19 3.31
CA GLU A 129 -16.58 2.99 4.13
C GLU A 129 -15.24 2.36 4.54
#